data_AF-A0A1U9VDL4-F1
#
_entry.id   AF-A0A1U9VDL4-F1
#
_cell.length_a   1.000
_cell.length_b   1.000
_cell.length_c   1.000
_cell.angle_alpha   90.00
_cell.angle_beta   90.00
_cell.angle_gamma   90.00
#
_symmetry.space_group_name_H-M   'P 1'
#
loop_
_entity.id
_entity.type
_entity.pdbx_description
1 polymer ?
#
loop_
_entity_poly.entity_id
_entity_poly.type
_entity_poly.pdbx_seq_one_letter_code
_entity_poly.pdbx_strand_id
1 'polypeptide(L)'
;MSATAFHAPDDAALLHRARQRAGARMGFRIHLLAFLAVNLTLAAIALLHGQSWFIWPLLGWGMGLAAHGLGLAWALGSGYRRLVDQELARLRSQAGH
;
A
#
# COMPACT_ATOMS: atom_id res chain seq x y z
N MET A 1 -3.04 -8.63 -41.91
CA MET A 1 -4.02 -8.08 -40.95
C MET A 1 -4.52 -9.23 -40.08
N SER A 2 -4.09 -9.31 -38.82
CA SER A 2 -4.68 -10.11 -37.73
C SER A 2 -3.73 -10.05 -36.53
N ALA A 3 -3.90 -9.06 -35.66
CA ALA A 3 -3.10 -8.85 -34.44
C ALA A 3 -3.99 -8.64 -33.21
N THR A 4 -5.17 -9.28 -33.17
CA THR A 4 -6.19 -9.02 -32.13
C THR A 4 -6.42 -10.19 -31.16
N ALA A 5 -5.79 -11.35 -31.35
CA ALA A 5 -6.10 -12.55 -30.54
C ALA A 5 -5.22 -12.77 -29.30
N PHE A 6 -4.01 -12.18 -29.22
CA PHE A 6 -3.10 -12.37 -28.07
C PHE A 6 -3.34 -11.37 -26.91
N HIS A 7 -4.26 -10.41 -27.07
CA HIS A 7 -4.36 -9.26 -26.15
C HIS A 7 -5.40 -9.46 -25.02
N ALA A 8 -6.55 -10.09 -25.29
CA ALA A 8 -7.67 -10.14 -24.34
C ALA A 8 -7.39 -10.81 -22.96
N PRO A 9 -6.72 -11.98 -22.86
CA PRO A 9 -6.41 -12.58 -21.56
C PRO A 9 -5.30 -11.83 -20.81
N ASP A 10 -4.32 -11.27 -21.52
CA ASP A 10 -3.26 -10.45 -20.95
C ASP A 10 -3.81 -9.11 -20.41
N ASP A 11 -4.74 -8.49 -21.14
CA ASP A 11 -5.42 -7.26 -20.72
C ASP A 11 -6.27 -7.47 -19.46
N ALA A 12 -6.99 -8.59 -19.38
CA ALA A 12 -7.77 -8.95 -18.20
C ALA A 12 -6.88 -9.15 -16.96
N ALA A 13 -5.73 -9.81 -17.12
CA ALA A 13 -4.74 -9.99 -16.07
C ALA A 13 -4.09 -8.66 -15.63
N LEU A 14 -3.81 -7.77 -16.58
CA LEU A 14 -3.29 -6.43 -16.32
C LEU A 14 -4.32 -5.56 -15.58
N LEU A 15 -5.58 -5.57 -16.01
CA LEU A 15 -6.69 -4.87 -15.34
C LEU A 15 -6.94 -5.39 -13.93
N HIS A 16 -6.86 -6.71 -13.71
CA HIS A 16 -6.99 -7.29 -12.37
C HIS A 16 -5.87 -6.81 -11.44
N ARG A 17 -4.62 -6.85 -11.90
CA ARG A 17 -3.46 -6.32 -11.15
C ARG A 17 -3.57 -4.81 -10.90
N ALA A 18 -4.07 -4.04 -11.86
CA ALA A 18 -4.31 -2.61 -11.71
C ALA A 18 -5.36 -2.32 -10.63
N ARG A 19 -6.49 -3.06 -10.64
CA ARG A 19 -7.55 -2.95 -9.63
C ARG A 19 -7.08 -3.33 -8.23
N GLN A 20 -6.34 -4.42 -8.08
CA GLN A 20 -5.77 -4.81 -6.78
C GLN A 20 -4.85 -3.72 -6.21
N ARG A 21 -3.97 -3.16 -7.05
CA ARG A 21 -3.07 -2.06 -6.64
C ARG A 21 -3.83 -0.78 -6.31
N ALA A 22 -4.91 -0.49 -7.03
CA ALA A 22 -5.74 0.68 -6.79
C ALA A 22 -6.56 0.53 -5.49
N GLY A 23 -7.16 -0.64 -5.27
CA GLY A 23 -7.94 -0.95 -4.07
C GLY A 23 -7.13 -0.87 -2.79
N ALA A 24 -5.90 -1.42 -2.79
CA ALA A 24 -5.01 -1.34 -1.64
C ALA A 24 -4.63 0.11 -1.28
N ARG A 25 -4.45 1.00 -2.27
CA ARG A 25 -4.21 2.44 -2.05
C ARG A 25 -5.43 3.14 -1.47
N MET A 26 -6.63 2.78 -1.96
CA MET A 26 -7.88 3.37 -1.49
C MET A 26 -8.13 3.04 -0.01
N GLY A 27 -7.96 1.77 0.37
CA GLY A 27 -8.13 1.32 1.75
C GLY A 27 -7.19 2.03 2.73
N PHE A 28 -5.92 2.22 2.35
CA PHE A 28 -4.96 2.96 3.17
C PHE A 28 -5.27 4.45 3.27
N ARG A 29 -5.70 5.10 2.17
CA ARG A 29 -6.12 6.51 2.18
C ARG A 29 -7.30 6.73 3.12
N ILE A 30 -8.29 5.83 3.10
CA ILE A 30 -9.43 5.91 4.00
C ILE A 30 -8.97 5.79 5.47
N HIS A 31 -8.07 4.85 5.78
CA HIS A 31 -7.51 4.71 7.12
C HIS A 31 -6.73 5.95 7.56
N LEU A 32 -5.92 6.54 6.68
CA LEU A 32 -5.18 7.77 6.96
C LEU A 32 -6.12 8.95 7.23
N LEU A 33 -7.18 9.09 6.43
CA LEU A 33 -8.19 10.14 6.63
C LEU A 33 -8.96 9.95 7.94
N ALA A 34 -9.39 8.72 8.24
CA ALA A 34 -10.05 8.40 9.49
C ALA A 34 -9.13 8.67 10.69
N PHE A 35 -7.85 8.29 10.60
CA PHE A 35 -6.85 8.58 11.62
C PHE A 35 -6.70 10.08 11.88
N LEU A 36 -6.58 10.89 10.81
CA LEU A 36 -6.48 12.35 10.94
C LEU A 36 -7.74 12.94 11.54
N ALA A 37 -8.93 12.55 11.07
CA ALA A 37 -10.20 13.06 11.58
C ALA A 37 -10.37 12.77 13.08
N VAL A 38 -10.13 11.54 13.50
CA VAL A 38 -10.26 11.13 14.91
C VAL A 38 -9.22 11.83 15.78
N ASN A 39 -7.95 11.87 15.37
CA ASN A 39 -6.89 12.49 16.18
C ASN A 39 -7.03 14.01 16.27
N LEU A 40 -7.44 14.69 15.20
CA LEU A 40 -7.74 16.13 15.24
C LEU A 40 -8.92 16.41 16.18
N THR A 41 -9.96 15.58 16.15
CA THR A 41 -11.11 15.71 17.06
C THR A 41 -10.68 15.51 18.51
N LEU A 42 -9.90 14.47 18.81
CA LEU A 42 -9.37 14.20 20.15
C LEU A 42 -8.45 15.32 20.63
N ALA A 43 -7.56 15.83 19.76
CA ALA A 43 -6.68 16.94 20.08
C ALA A 43 -7.48 18.21 20.39
N ALA A 44 -8.51 18.52 19.59
CA ALA A 44 -9.39 19.66 19.84
C ALA A 44 -10.10 19.55 21.21
N ILE A 45 -10.70 18.40 21.52
CA ILE A 45 -11.35 18.16 22.82
C ILE A 45 -10.34 18.27 23.97
N ALA A 46 -9.16 17.66 23.83
CA ALA A 46 -8.15 17.66 24.87
C ALA A 46 -7.62 19.08 25.15
N LEU A 47 -7.33 19.86 24.10
CA LEU A 47 -6.89 21.26 24.22
C LEU A 47 -7.96 22.16 24.85
N LEU A 48 -9.24 21.96 24.50
CA LEU A 48 -10.37 22.68 25.12
C LEU A 48 -10.47 22.40 26.63
N HIS A 49 -10.05 21.21 27.08
CA HIS A 49 -10.03 20.82 28.48
C HIS A 49 -8.66 21.04 29.16
N GLY A 50 -7.67 21.63 28.46
CA GLY A 50 -6.32 21.86 28.98
C GLY A 50 -5.52 20.58 29.24
N GLN A 51 -5.91 19.45 28.63
CA GLN A 51 -5.28 18.16 28.82
C GLN A 51 -4.47 17.75 27.58
N SER A 52 -3.40 16.98 27.77
CA SER A 52 -2.49 16.54 26.71
C SER A 52 -2.54 15.02 26.44
N TRP A 53 -3.56 14.32 26.96
CA TRP A 53 -3.71 12.86 26.82
C TRP A 53 -3.86 12.38 25.37
N PHE A 54 -4.22 13.27 24.43
CA PHE A 54 -4.35 12.96 22.99
C PHE A 54 -3.04 12.45 22.35
N ILE A 55 -1.88 12.68 22.97
CA ILE A 55 -0.58 12.18 22.53
C ILE A 55 -0.51 10.65 22.56
N TRP A 56 -1.16 9.98 23.51
CA TRP A 56 -1.12 8.52 23.62
C TRP A 56 -1.84 7.80 22.46
N PRO A 57 -3.09 8.14 22.10
CA PRO A 57 -3.72 7.64 20.89
C PRO A 57 -2.93 7.97 19.62
N LEU A 58 -2.38 9.19 19.53
CA LEU A 58 -1.61 9.63 18.38
C LEU A 58 -0.35 8.77 18.17
N LEU A 59 0.40 8.50 19.23
CA LEU A 59 1.62 7.69 19.18
C LEU A 59 1.32 6.20 18.96
N GLY A 60 0.38 5.64 19.71
CA GLY A 60 0.03 4.21 19.62
C GLY A 60 -0.56 3.85 18.26
N TRP A 61 -1.56 4.60 17.80
CA TRP A 61 -2.22 4.32 16.53
C TRP A 61 -1.40 4.84 15.34
N GLY A 62 -0.64 5.92 15.51
CA GLY A 62 0.27 6.45 14.49
C GLY A 62 1.37 5.46 14.12
N MET A 63 1.92 4.72 15.10
CA MET A 63 2.86 3.63 14.85
C MET A 63 2.25 2.51 14.01
N GLY A 64 1.03 2.08 14.33
CA GLY A 64 0.30 1.06 13.55
C GLY A 64 0.05 1.49 12.11
N LEU A 65 -0.33 2.75 11.90
CA LEU A 65 -0.55 3.32 10.57
C LEU A 65 0.76 3.44 9.78
N ALA A 66 1.85 3.85 10.42
CA ALA A 66 3.18 3.91 9.80
C ALA A 66 3.66 2.53 9.34
N ALA A 67 3.50 1.49 10.18
CA ALA A 67 3.81 0.12 9.83
C ALA A 67 2.96 -0.36 8.63
N HIS A 68 1.67 -0.05 8.60
CA HIS A 68 0.79 -0.38 7.49
C HIS A 68 1.17 0.34 6.19
N GLY A 69 1.51 1.63 6.28
CA GLY A 69 1.95 2.44 5.14
C GLY A 69 3.28 1.96 4.55
N LEU A 70 4.23 1.58 5.40
CA LEU A 70 5.50 0.98 4.99
C LEU A 70 5.31 -0.39 4.33
N GLY A 71 4.44 -1.24 4.88
CA GLY A 71 4.09 -2.53 4.27
C GLY A 71 3.46 -2.36 2.88
N LEU A 72 2.53 -1.42 2.74
CA LEU A 72 1.91 -1.10 1.45
C LEU A 72 2.91 -0.52 0.45
N ALA A 73 3.79 0.38 0.90
CA ALA A 73 4.85 0.96 0.07
C ALA A 73 5.86 -0.10 -0.37
N TRP A 74 6.22 -1.05 0.49
CA TRP A 74 7.09 -2.17 0.17
C TRP A 74 6.47 -3.10 -0.88
N ALA A 75 5.19 -3.46 -0.68
CA ALA A 75 4.44 -4.32 -1.59
C ALA A 75 4.23 -3.70 -2.98
N LEU A 76 4.05 -2.38 -3.06
CA LEU A 76 3.78 -1.67 -4.31
C LEU A 76 5.03 -1.13 -5.02
N GLY A 77 6.06 -0.73 -4.27
CA GLY A 77 7.08 0.21 -4.73
C GLY A 77 8.34 -0.41 -5.31
N SER A 78 8.87 -1.50 -4.74
CA SER A 78 10.22 -1.93 -5.15
C SER A 78 10.62 -3.30 -4.64
N GLY A 79 10.27 -3.68 -3.40
CA GLY A 79 10.75 -4.90 -2.77
C GLY A 79 10.32 -6.16 -3.51
N TYR A 80 9.01 -6.32 -3.74
CA TYR A 80 8.47 -7.51 -4.42
C TYR A 80 8.94 -7.61 -5.89
N ARG A 81 8.89 -6.50 -6.64
CA ARG A 81 9.36 -6.49 -8.05
C ARG A 81 10.84 -6.82 -8.14
N ARG A 82 11.69 -6.25 -7.28
CA ARG A 82 13.13 -6.55 -7.25
C ARG A 82 13.41 -8.00 -6.90
N LEU A 83 12.69 -8.58 -5.94
CA LEU A 83 12.82 -10.00 -5.58
C LEU A 83 12.41 -10.90 -6.76
N VAL A 84 11.29 -10.60 -7.40
CA VAL A 84 10.83 -11.35 -8.58
C VAL A 84 11.81 -11.21 -9.74
N ASP A 85 12.30 -10.01 -10.02
CA ASP A 85 13.26 -9.75 -11.11
C ASP A 85 14.60 -10.47 -10.84
N GLN A 86 15.06 -10.51 -9.59
CA GLN A 86 16.25 -11.26 -9.17
C GLN A 86 16.07 -12.77 -9.35
N GLU A 87 14.91 -13.31 -8.95
CA GLU A 87 14.61 -14.73 -9.10
C GLU A 87 14.50 -15.12 -10.59
N LEU A 88 13.89 -14.26 -11.41
CA LEU A 88 13.82 -14.45 -12.86
C LEU A 88 15.21 -14.47 -13.50
N ALA A 89 16.12 -13.59 -13.04
CA ALA A 89 17.49 -13.52 -13.53
C ALA A 89 18.28 -14.80 -13.17
N ARG A 90 18.09 -15.33 -11.95
CA ARG A 90 18.66 -16.62 -11.53
C ARG A 90 18.22 -17.77 -12.42
N LEU A 91 16.91 -17.92 -12.63
CA LEU A 91 16.37 -19.02 -13.44
C LEU A 91 16.87 -18.97 -14.90
N ARG A 92 16.98 -17.78 -15.49
CA ARG A 92 17.56 -17.60 -16.83
C ARG A 92 19.02 -18.04 -16.92
N SER A 93 19.82 -17.77 -15.89
CA SER A 93 21.23 -18.23 -15.84
C SER A 93 21.36 -19.74 -15.72
N GLN A 94 20.42 -20.41 -15.04
CA GLN A 94 20.38 -21.86 -14.91
C GLN A 94 19.85 -22.56 -16.16
N ALA A 95 18.89 -21.97 -16.87
CA ALA A 95 18.35 -22.54 -18.11
C ALA A 95 19.22 -22.27 -19.35
N GLY A 96 20.24 -21.40 -19.24
CA GLY A 96 21.20 -21.09 -20.30
C GLY A 96 22.51 -21.88 -20.24
N HIS A 97 22.63 -22.82 -19.29
CA HIS A 97 23.69 -23.82 -19.20
C HIS A 97 23.10 -25.21 -19.47
#